data_AF-A0A2X3JCS7-F1
#
_entry.id   AF-A0A2X3JCS7-F1
#
_cell.length_a   1.000
_cell.length_b   1.000
_cell.length_c   1.000
_cell.angle_alpha   90.00
_cell.angle_beta   90.00
_cell.angle_gamma   90.00
#
_symmetry.space_group_name_H-M   'P 1'
#
loop_
_entity.id
_entity.type
_entity.pdbx_description
1 polymer ?
#
loop_
_entity_poly.entity_id
_entity_poly.type
_entity_poly.pdbx_seq_one_letter_code
_entity_poly.pdbx_strand_id
1 'polypeptide(L)'
;MRNKNDYNGKFEKQPQKYPGIQSKMSPVPDTGEQTYKGSGKLVNKKALITGGDSGIGRAAAIAYAREGADVAISYLKDEEQDAKEVKEVIEKEGRKCVLLPGDLREEGCAQKIVKSAASSLGGLNIVVLNAGIQQYEYDVQKISSKQLRDTFEVNVFSVVFAIQEALNYLDEKSSIILTSSIQGVKPSAHLVDYAMTKSCEISLIKSLAPQLGGKGIRINAVAPGPIWTPLQICGGQPQDNIPEFGQNQPLMRAGQPVELASVYVLLASDEASYITGQVYGVTGGAPIN
;
A
#
# COMPACT_ATOMS: atom_id res chain seq x y z
N MET A 1 -3.71 10.54 -21.12
CA MET A 1 -2.84 11.65 -21.57
C MET A 1 -1.55 11.57 -20.76
N ARG A 2 -0.37 11.67 -21.38
CA ARG A 2 0.92 11.67 -20.65
C ARG A 2 1.04 13.00 -19.92
N ASN A 3 1.25 12.97 -18.60
CA ASN A 3 1.55 14.19 -17.87
C ASN A 3 2.99 14.61 -18.22
N LYS A 4 3.23 15.90 -18.50
CA LYS A 4 4.56 16.39 -18.92
C LYS A 4 5.64 16.19 -17.85
N ASN A 5 5.24 15.91 -16.61
CA ASN A 5 6.11 15.74 -15.46
C ASN A 5 6.41 14.27 -15.11
N ASP A 6 5.82 13.29 -15.82
CA ASP A 6 6.05 11.88 -15.51
C ASP A 6 7.44 11.44 -15.99
N TYR A 7 8.23 10.85 -15.08
CA TYR A 7 9.53 10.28 -15.46
C TYR A 7 9.35 9.13 -16.46
N ASN A 8 9.97 9.28 -17.63
CA ASN A 8 9.93 8.32 -18.73
C ASN A 8 11.33 7.87 -19.19
N GLY A 9 12.37 8.23 -18.42
CA GLY A 9 13.74 7.81 -18.67
C GLY A 9 14.04 6.40 -18.14
N LYS A 10 15.31 5.99 -18.25
CA LYS A 10 15.82 4.78 -17.58
C LYS A 10 16.17 5.08 -16.14
N PHE A 11 15.87 4.21 -15.20
CA PHE A 11 16.31 4.39 -13.82
C PHE A 11 17.78 4.00 -13.64
N GLU A 12 18.49 4.64 -12.72
CA GLU A 12 19.83 4.19 -12.35
C GLU A 12 19.75 2.98 -11.42
N LYS A 13 20.72 2.07 -11.51
CA LYS A 13 20.89 1.00 -10.51
C LYS A 13 21.23 1.65 -9.18
N GLN A 14 20.47 1.32 -8.14
CA GLN A 14 20.55 2.02 -6.85
C GLN A 14 20.14 1.09 -5.70
N PRO A 15 20.86 -0.02 -5.48
CA PRO A 15 20.47 -1.00 -4.48
C PRO A 15 20.44 -0.39 -3.08
N GLN A 16 19.40 -0.71 -2.33
CA GLN A 16 19.31 -0.42 -0.90
C GLN A 16 19.07 -1.70 -0.10
N LYS A 17 19.34 -1.67 1.20
CA LYS A 17 18.89 -2.74 2.11
C LYS A 17 17.40 -2.57 2.36
N TYR A 18 16.66 -3.67 2.46
CA TYR A 18 15.27 -3.66 2.93
C TYR A 18 15.18 -2.95 4.29
N PRO A 19 14.18 -2.07 4.53
CA PRO A 19 13.04 -1.79 3.64
C PRO A 19 13.27 -0.71 2.57
N GLY A 20 14.44 -0.07 2.58
CA GLY A 20 14.76 1.04 1.69
C GLY A 20 14.24 2.37 2.22
N ILE A 21 14.89 3.47 1.82
CA ILE A 21 14.53 4.83 2.20
C ILE A 21 14.20 5.60 0.91
N GLN A 22 12.95 6.05 0.80
CA GLN A 22 12.41 6.76 -0.35
C GLN A 22 13.17 8.05 -0.64
N SER A 23 13.49 8.83 0.39
CA SER A 23 14.24 10.09 0.25
C SER A 23 15.66 9.90 -0.32
N LYS A 24 16.16 8.66 -0.39
CA LYS A 24 17.47 8.30 -0.97
C LYS A 24 17.37 7.73 -2.40
N MET A 25 16.18 7.67 -2.98
CA MET A 25 15.98 7.21 -4.36
C MET A 25 16.30 8.31 -5.37
N SER A 26 16.69 7.90 -6.59
CA SER A 26 16.95 8.76 -7.73
C SER A 26 16.20 8.27 -8.98
N PRO A 27 15.14 8.98 -9.43
CA PRO A 27 14.50 10.10 -8.75
C PRO A 27 13.74 9.63 -7.49
N VAL A 28 13.47 10.56 -6.57
CA VAL A 28 12.54 10.32 -5.46
C VAL A 28 11.13 10.10 -6.05
N PRO A 29 10.39 9.05 -5.65
CA PRO A 29 9.02 8.83 -6.07
C PRO A 29 8.10 10.04 -5.82
N ASP A 30 7.27 10.38 -6.80
CA ASP A 30 6.21 11.38 -6.63
C ASP A 30 5.03 10.74 -5.87
N THR A 31 4.84 11.14 -4.61
CA THR A 31 3.74 10.67 -3.77
C THR A 31 2.61 11.69 -3.62
N GLY A 32 2.64 12.75 -4.44
CA GLY A 32 1.56 13.72 -4.54
C GLY A 32 1.71 14.92 -3.62
N GLU A 33 2.86 15.10 -2.95
CA GLU A 33 3.12 16.23 -2.04
C GLU A 33 2.80 17.59 -2.66
N GLN A 34 2.97 17.74 -3.98
CA GLN A 34 2.70 19.01 -4.68
C GLN A 34 1.51 18.94 -5.66
N THR A 35 1.08 17.73 -6.05
CA THR A 35 0.21 17.53 -7.22
C THR A 35 -1.20 17.05 -6.87
N TYR A 36 -1.40 16.27 -5.79
CA TYR A 36 -2.74 15.82 -5.40
C TYR A 36 -3.57 16.98 -4.84
N LYS A 37 -4.81 17.17 -5.29
CA LYS A 37 -5.71 18.21 -4.78
C LYS A 37 -6.97 17.58 -4.21
N GLY A 38 -7.22 17.81 -2.92
CA GLY A 38 -8.41 17.30 -2.24
C GLY A 38 -9.70 17.99 -2.68
N SER A 39 -10.82 17.31 -2.45
CA SER A 39 -12.17 17.78 -2.77
C SER A 39 -13.17 17.52 -1.62
N GLY A 40 -12.69 17.14 -0.43
CA GLY A 40 -13.50 16.94 0.76
C GLY A 40 -14.22 15.59 0.82
N LYS A 41 -13.68 14.55 0.15
CA LYS A 41 -14.34 13.24 0.05
C LYS A 41 -14.29 12.39 1.32
N LEU A 42 -13.37 12.70 2.23
CA LEU A 42 -13.09 11.91 3.43
C LEU A 42 -13.16 12.77 4.71
N VAL A 43 -13.95 13.85 4.67
CA VAL A 43 -14.11 14.78 5.80
C VAL A 43 -14.49 14.01 7.07
N ASN A 44 -13.69 14.21 8.13
CA ASN A 44 -13.85 13.61 9.45
C ASN A 44 -13.67 12.08 9.50
N LYS A 45 -13.20 11.43 8.42
CA LYS A 45 -12.84 10.01 8.47
C LYS A 45 -11.53 9.81 9.24
N LYS A 46 -11.37 8.63 9.82
CA LYS A 46 -10.18 8.21 10.57
C LYS A 46 -9.56 7.00 9.89
N ALA A 47 -8.33 7.15 9.40
CA ALA A 47 -7.67 6.14 8.57
C ALA A 47 -6.42 5.57 9.24
N LEU A 48 -6.27 4.25 9.19
CA LEU A 48 -5.00 3.56 9.40
C LEU A 48 -4.44 3.11 8.06
N ILE A 49 -3.15 3.35 7.82
CA ILE A 49 -2.43 2.90 6.63
C ILE A 49 -1.13 2.22 7.06
N THR A 50 -0.97 0.92 6.77
CA THR A 50 0.32 0.23 6.97
C THR A 50 1.26 0.48 5.79
N GLY A 51 2.56 0.67 6.05
CA GLY A 51 3.52 1.12 5.05
C GLY A 51 3.20 2.53 4.53
N GLY A 52 2.77 3.42 5.43
CA GLY A 52 2.34 4.78 5.09
C GLY A 52 3.47 5.81 5.04
N ASP A 53 4.69 5.40 5.38
CA ASP A 53 5.93 6.20 5.36
C ASP A 53 6.44 6.49 3.93
N SER A 54 6.20 5.58 2.98
CA SER A 54 6.74 5.65 1.63
C SER A 54 5.81 5.04 0.58
N GLY A 55 6.16 5.24 -0.69
CA GLY A 55 5.52 4.66 -1.86
C GLY A 55 4.00 4.91 -1.90
N ILE A 56 3.27 3.84 -2.22
CA ILE A 56 1.81 3.88 -2.45
C ILE A 56 1.06 4.26 -1.17
N GLY A 57 1.49 3.74 -0.01
CA GLY A 57 0.87 4.07 1.27
C GLY A 57 1.05 5.55 1.63
N ARG A 58 2.23 6.13 1.38
CA ARG A 58 2.46 7.58 1.53
C ARG A 58 1.54 8.40 0.63
N ALA A 59 1.38 7.99 -0.64
CA ALA A 59 0.48 8.68 -1.56
C ALA A 59 -0.99 8.62 -1.10
N ALA A 60 -1.45 7.46 -0.60
CA ALA A 60 -2.77 7.32 -0.01
C ALA A 60 -2.92 8.19 1.26
N ALA A 61 -1.90 8.24 2.12
CA ALA A 61 -1.91 9.03 3.35
C ALA A 61 -2.03 10.53 3.09
N ILE A 62 -1.23 11.05 2.14
CA ILE A 62 -1.30 12.46 1.72
C ILE A 62 -2.67 12.78 1.12
N ALA A 63 -3.18 11.93 0.22
CA ALA A 63 -4.48 12.14 -0.37
C ALA A 63 -5.61 12.10 0.66
N TYR A 64 -5.58 11.17 1.62
CA TYR A 64 -6.58 11.08 2.67
C TYR A 64 -6.62 12.32 3.55
N ALA A 65 -5.45 12.85 3.93
CA ALA A 65 -5.36 14.10 4.67
C ALA A 65 -5.96 15.28 3.89
N ARG A 66 -5.61 15.40 2.60
CA ARG A 66 -6.17 16.43 1.70
C ARG A 66 -7.67 16.30 1.47
N GLU A 67 -8.21 15.09 1.54
CA GLU A 67 -9.65 14.84 1.47
C GLU A 67 -10.37 15.05 2.82
N GLY A 68 -9.63 15.37 3.90
CA GLY A 68 -10.17 15.77 5.19
C GLY A 68 -10.14 14.70 6.28
N ALA A 69 -9.38 13.61 6.11
CA ALA A 69 -9.25 12.54 7.10
C ALA A 69 -8.10 12.77 8.08
N ASP A 70 -8.24 12.29 9.32
CA ASP A 70 -7.09 12.06 10.21
C ASP A 70 -6.45 10.72 9.90
N VAL A 71 -5.11 10.66 9.97
CA VAL A 71 -4.35 9.52 9.46
C VAL A 71 -3.38 8.99 10.51
N ALA A 72 -3.41 7.68 10.74
CA ALA A 72 -2.36 6.94 11.42
C ALA A 72 -1.58 6.13 10.38
N ILE A 73 -0.25 6.16 10.44
CA ILE A 73 0.61 5.36 9.59
C ILE A 73 1.47 4.41 10.42
N SER A 74 1.59 3.17 9.95
CA SER A 74 2.55 2.20 10.47
C SER A 74 3.66 1.97 9.46
N TYR A 75 4.87 1.71 9.95
CA TYR A 75 6.11 1.58 9.19
C TYR A 75 7.17 0.87 10.05
N LEU A 76 8.29 0.43 9.46
CA LEU A 76 9.41 -0.11 10.23
C LEU A 76 10.24 1.03 10.83
N LYS A 77 10.81 0.83 12.02
CA LYS A 77 11.58 1.87 12.72
C LYS A 77 12.72 2.47 11.88
N ASP A 78 13.30 1.68 10.98
CA ASP A 78 14.38 2.15 10.09
C ASP A 78 13.91 3.22 9.09
N GLU A 79 12.60 3.31 8.83
CA GLU A 79 11.94 4.25 7.90
C GLU A 79 11.45 5.55 8.59
N GLU A 80 11.81 5.76 9.87
CA GLU A 80 11.34 6.89 10.69
C GLU A 80 11.57 8.26 10.03
N GLN A 81 12.62 8.42 9.23
CA GLN A 81 12.86 9.65 8.48
C GLN A 81 11.74 9.94 7.49
N ASP A 82 11.41 8.97 6.61
CA ASP A 82 10.37 9.14 5.61
C ASP A 82 8.98 9.28 6.26
N ALA A 83 8.75 8.57 7.38
CA ALA A 83 7.52 8.69 8.17
C ALA A 83 7.32 10.09 8.78
N LYS A 84 8.40 10.75 9.23
CA LYS A 84 8.33 12.14 9.74
C LYS A 84 8.03 13.14 8.62
N GLU A 85 8.60 12.94 7.43
CA GLU A 85 8.32 13.81 6.29
C GLU A 85 6.84 13.78 5.89
N VAL A 86 6.24 12.58 5.78
CA VAL A 86 4.82 12.48 5.45
C VAL A 86 3.94 13.03 6.57
N LYS A 87 4.34 12.87 7.84
CA LYS A 87 3.65 13.50 8.97
C LYS A 87 3.58 15.02 8.82
N GLU A 88 4.69 15.67 8.48
CA GLU A 88 4.72 17.12 8.26
C GLU A 88 3.79 17.54 7.11
N VAL A 89 3.71 16.75 6.04
CA VAL A 89 2.77 17.01 4.93
C VAL A 89 1.32 16.91 5.41
N ILE A 90 0.97 15.86 6.15
CA ILE A 90 -0.39 15.65 6.68
C ILE A 90 -0.79 16.77 7.66
N GLU A 91 0.10 17.15 8.58
CA GLU A 91 -0.18 18.19 9.57
C GLU A 91 -0.32 19.59 8.94
N LYS A 92 0.37 19.86 7.82
CA LYS A 92 0.18 21.10 7.03
C LYS A 92 -1.21 21.21 6.41
N GLU A 93 -1.90 20.10 6.17
CA GLU A 93 -3.30 20.08 5.71
C GLU A 93 -4.29 20.25 6.87
N GLY A 94 -3.81 20.53 8.10
CA GLY A 94 -4.63 20.73 9.29
C GLY A 94 -5.24 19.43 9.85
N ARG A 95 -4.69 18.26 9.47
CA ARG A 95 -5.16 16.95 9.93
C ARG A 95 -4.22 16.34 10.95
N LYS A 96 -4.75 15.46 11.80
CA LYS A 96 -3.95 14.73 12.78
C LYS A 96 -3.17 13.61 12.09
N CYS A 97 -1.88 13.52 12.38
CA CYS A 97 -1.03 12.41 11.97
C CYS A 97 -0.48 11.63 13.19
N VAL A 98 -0.70 10.31 13.21
CA VAL A 98 -0.19 9.41 14.25
C VAL A 98 0.85 8.48 13.63
N LEU A 99 2.05 8.43 14.23
CA LEU A 99 3.12 7.53 13.83
C LEU A 99 3.14 6.28 14.69
N LEU A 100 3.11 5.10 14.07
CA LEU A 100 3.03 3.81 14.74
C LEU A 100 4.11 2.84 14.21
N PRO A 101 5.39 3.06 14.56
CA PRO A 101 6.46 2.16 14.15
C PRO A 101 6.26 0.76 14.74
N GLY A 102 6.46 -0.28 13.95
CA GLY A 102 6.33 -1.68 14.39
C GLY A 102 6.65 -2.67 13.27
N ASP A 103 7.16 -3.84 13.63
CA ASP A 103 7.44 -4.91 12.69
C ASP A 103 6.27 -5.89 12.62
N LEU A 104 5.62 -5.99 11.47
CA LEU A 104 4.46 -6.86 11.27
C LEU A 104 4.79 -8.36 11.33
N ARG A 105 6.09 -8.72 11.41
CA ARG A 105 6.52 -10.09 11.71
C ARG A 105 6.43 -10.46 13.18
N GLU A 106 6.34 -9.47 14.06
CA GLU A 106 6.24 -9.69 15.50
C GLU A 106 4.80 -10.08 15.86
N GLU A 107 4.67 -11.14 16.65
CA GLU A 107 3.40 -11.63 17.14
C GLU A 107 2.64 -10.52 17.88
N GLY A 108 1.36 -10.32 17.54
CA GLY A 108 0.51 -9.29 18.16
C GLY A 108 0.76 -7.86 17.66
N CYS A 109 1.78 -7.61 16.85
CA CYS A 109 2.12 -6.26 16.39
C CYS A 109 1.01 -5.65 15.52
N ALA A 110 0.45 -6.42 14.59
CA ALA A 110 -0.66 -5.99 13.74
C ALA A 110 -1.88 -5.52 14.57
N GLN A 111 -2.28 -6.30 15.57
CA GLN A 111 -3.37 -5.94 16.48
C GLN A 111 -3.03 -4.69 17.30
N LYS A 112 -1.80 -4.61 17.83
CA LYS A 112 -1.33 -3.44 18.60
C LYS A 112 -1.37 -2.16 17.77
N ILE A 113 -0.96 -2.20 16.50
CA ILE A 113 -1.02 -1.06 15.58
C ILE A 113 -2.47 -0.60 15.42
N VAL A 114 -3.40 -1.52 15.13
CA VAL A 114 -4.83 -1.18 14.96
C VAL A 114 -5.42 -0.55 16.22
N LYS A 115 -5.21 -1.17 17.38
CA LYS A 115 -5.68 -0.65 18.67
C LYS A 115 -5.11 0.74 18.97
N SER A 116 -3.82 0.94 18.68
CA SER A 116 -3.15 2.23 18.91
C SER A 116 -3.67 3.31 17.95
N ALA A 117 -3.95 2.97 16.70
CA ALA A 117 -4.55 3.87 15.73
C ALA A 117 -5.96 4.28 16.16
N ALA A 118 -6.83 3.31 16.47
CA ALA A 118 -8.20 3.57 16.92
C ALA A 118 -8.22 4.46 18.18
N SER A 119 -7.38 4.16 19.17
CA SER A 119 -7.28 4.98 20.40
C SER A 119 -6.75 6.39 20.11
N SER A 120 -5.69 6.52 19.31
CA SER A 120 -5.05 7.80 19.05
C SER A 120 -5.89 8.71 18.17
N LEU A 121 -6.66 8.17 17.22
CA LEU A 121 -7.58 8.92 16.37
C LEU A 121 -8.97 9.11 17.02
N GLY A 122 -9.26 8.39 18.11
CA GLY A 122 -10.57 8.38 18.77
C GLY A 122 -11.65 7.68 17.95
N GLY A 123 -11.29 6.65 17.17
CA GLY A 123 -12.16 5.90 16.27
C GLY A 123 -11.41 5.44 15.01
N LEU A 124 -12.05 4.62 14.19
CA LEU A 124 -11.48 4.10 12.95
C LEU A 124 -12.58 3.86 11.92
N ASN A 125 -12.40 4.33 10.68
CA ASN A 125 -13.36 4.13 9.58
C ASN A 125 -12.71 3.48 8.36
N ILE A 126 -11.42 3.76 8.12
CA ILE A 126 -10.69 3.31 6.94
C ILE A 126 -9.47 2.54 7.40
N VAL A 127 -9.28 1.33 6.85
CA VAL A 127 -8.09 0.51 7.09
C VAL A 127 -7.47 0.15 5.76
N VAL A 128 -6.27 0.66 5.51
CA VAL A 128 -5.46 0.34 4.34
C VAL A 128 -4.32 -0.57 4.75
N LEU A 129 -4.35 -1.81 4.28
CA LEU A 129 -3.31 -2.80 4.51
C LEU A 129 -2.42 -2.83 3.28
N ASN A 130 -1.39 -1.98 3.31
CA ASN A 130 -0.50 -1.69 2.18
C ASN A 130 0.93 -2.19 2.39
N ALA A 131 1.41 -2.28 3.65
CA ALA A 131 2.74 -2.79 3.94
C ALA A 131 2.97 -4.16 3.28
N GLY A 132 4.17 -4.37 2.75
CA GLY A 132 4.52 -5.64 2.12
C GLY A 132 6.01 -5.82 1.99
N ILE A 133 6.44 -7.07 2.01
CA ILE A 133 7.80 -7.50 1.68
C ILE A 133 7.80 -8.22 0.33
N GLN A 134 8.85 -7.96 -0.45
CA GLN A 134 9.07 -8.56 -1.76
C GLN A 134 10.58 -8.80 -1.90
N GLN A 135 10.96 -10.05 -2.16
CA GLN A 135 12.36 -10.44 -2.41
C GLN A 135 12.40 -11.35 -3.64
N TYR A 136 13.16 -10.99 -4.67
CA TYR A 136 13.28 -11.82 -5.86
C TYR A 136 14.19 -13.02 -5.62
N GLU A 137 13.87 -14.14 -6.27
CA GLU A 137 14.75 -15.30 -6.39
C GLU A 137 14.39 -16.06 -7.67
N TYR A 138 15.38 -16.32 -8.53
CA TYR A 138 15.19 -17.00 -9.81
C TYR A 138 15.06 -18.52 -9.69
N ASP A 139 15.65 -19.09 -8.63
CA ASP A 139 15.65 -20.52 -8.37
C ASP A 139 14.86 -20.83 -7.10
N VAL A 140 13.71 -21.49 -7.26
CA VAL A 140 12.84 -21.86 -6.12
C VAL A 140 13.56 -22.65 -5.04
N GLN A 141 14.63 -23.40 -5.37
CA GLN A 141 15.42 -24.16 -4.41
C GLN A 141 16.24 -23.25 -3.46
N LYS A 142 16.45 -21.98 -3.83
CA LYS A 142 17.17 -20.99 -3.04
C LYS A 142 16.27 -20.10 -2.19
N ILE A 143 14.94 -20.17 -2.39
CA ILE A 143 14.00 -19.48 -1.50
C ILE A 143 14.11 -20.10 -0.11
N SER A 144 14.75 -19.37 0.80
CA SER A 144 14.95 -19.85 2.17
C SER A 144 13.62 -19.94 2.91
N SER A 145 13.54 -20.86 3.88
CA SER A 145 12.39 -20.93 4.80
C SER A 145 12.12 -19.60 5.50
N LYS A 146 13.18 -18.81 5.78
CA LYS A 146 13.04 -17.49 6.39
C LYS A 146 12.34 -16.51 5.43
N GLN A 147 12.82 -16.41 4.19
CA GLN A 147 12.20 -15.53 3.19
C GLN A 147 10.73 -15.88 3.00
N LEU A 148 10.42 -17.15 2.76
CA LEU A 148 9.03 -17.59 2.56
C LEU A 148 8.14 -17.25 3.75
N ARG A 149 8.61 -17.51 4.98
CA ARG A 149 7.85 -17.21 6.21
C ARG A 149 7.68 -15.71 6.43
N ASP A 150 8.76 -14.92 6.32
CA ASP A 150 8.69 -13.46 6.44
C ASP A 150 7.69 -12.88 5.41
N THR A 151 7.71 -13.37 4.17
CA THR A 151 6.78 -12.95 3.11
C THR A 151 5.32 -13.22 3.47
N PHE A 152 5.02 -14.42 3.95
CA PHE A 152 3.66 -14.77 4.39
C PHE A 152 3.23 -14.05 5.68
N GLU A 153 4.15 -13.87 6.63
CA GLU A 153 3.88 -13.21 7.91
C GLU A 153 3.44 -11.76 7.67
N VAL A 154 4.22 -11.01 6.89
CA VAL A 154 3.90 -9.61 6.58
C VAL A 154 2.68 -9.52 5.66
N ASN A 155 2.67 -10.24 4.53
CA ASN A 155 1.68 -9.98 3.48
C ASN A 155 0.34 -10.69 3.69
N VAL A 156 0.27 -11.72 4.55
CA VAL A 156 -0.95 -12.53 4.74
C VAL A 156 -1.39 -12.57 6.19
N PHE A 157 -0.53 -13.04 7.09
CA PHE A 157 -0.95 -13.24 8.48
C PHE A 157 -1.21 -11.91 9.19
N SER A 158 -0.29 -10.95 9.07
CA SER A 158 -0.47 -9.61 9.64
C SER A 158 -1.73 -8.92 9.09
N VAL A 159 -2.05 -9.13 7.81
CA VAL A 159 -3.27 -8.61 7.16
C VAL A 159 -4.52 -9.18 7.81
N VAL A 160 -4.59 -10.50 7.99
CA VAL A 160 -5.72 -11.16 8.64
C VAL A 160 -5.86 -10.70 10.10
N PHE A 161 -4.77 -10.64 10.85
CA PHE A 161 -4.77 -10.20 12.24
C PHE A 161 -5.19 -8.74 12.39
N ALA A 162 -4.74 -7.86 11.49
CA ALA A 162 -5.16 -6.47 11.48
C ALA A 162 -6.66 -6.34 11.18
N ILE A 163 -7.20 -7.11 10.23
CA ILE A 163 -8.64 -7.11 9.95
C ILE A 163 -9.44 -7.59 11.18
N GLN A 164 -9.02 -8.70 11.80
CA GLN A 164 -9.69 -9.23 12.99
C GLN A 164 -9.80 -8.19 14.10
N GLU A 165 -8.71 -7.49 14.41
CA GLU A 165 -8.71 -6.43 15.42
C GLU A 165 -9.49 -5.19 14.96
N ALA A 166 -9.39 -4.81 13.68
CA ALA A 166 -10.06 -3.63 13.15
C ALA A 166 -11.59 -3.74 13.27
N LEU A 167 -12.15 -4.93 13.10
CA LEU A 167 -13.59 -5.17 13.21
C LEU A 167 -14.17 -4.85 14.61
N ASN A 168 -13.34 -4.65 15.64
CA ASN A 168 -13.78 -4.14 16.95
C ASN A 168 -14.11 -2.64 16.93
N TYR A 169 -13.65 -1.90 15.92
CA TYR A 169 -13.75 -0.43 15.83
C TYR A 169 -14.49 0.06 14.57
N LEU A 170 -14.59 -0.78 13.53
CA LEU A 170 -15.28 -0.44 12.29
C LEU A 170 -16.80 -0.54 12.43
N ASP A 171 -17.49 0.45 11.88
CA ASP A 171 -18.94 0.59 11.85
C ASP A 171 -19.49 0.61 10.41
N GLU A 172 -20.81 0.83 10.28
CA GLU A 172 -21.44 1.01 8.97
C GLU A 172 -20.74 2.13 8.18
N LYS A 173 -20.55 1.91 6.86
CA LYS A 173 -19.82 2.80 5.93
C LYS A 173 -18.30 2.81 6.14
N SER A 174 -17.76 1.95 6.99
CA SER A 174 -16.32 1.72 7.05
C SER A 174 -15.80 0.96 5.82
N SER A 175 -14.51 1.13 5.52
CA SER A 175 -13.86 0.54 4.34
C SER A 175 -12.51 -0.06 4.67
N ILE A 176 -12.30 -1.30 4.24
CA ILE A 176 -11.03 -2.01 4.27
C ILE A 176 -10.48 -2.08 2.85
N ILE A 177 -9.21 -1.70 2.66
CA ILE A 177 -8.55 -1.68 1.35
C ILE A 177 -7.22 -2.40 1.46
N LEU A 178 -7.04 -3.46 0.67
CA LEU A 178 -5.79 -4.22 0.60
C LEU A 178 -4.98 -3.74 -0.61
N THR A 179 -3.66 -3.79 -0.50
CA THR A 179 -2.77 -3.56 -1.64
C THR A 179 -2.25 -4.89 -2.15
N SER A 180 -2.93 -5.43 -3.17
CA SER A 180 -2.50 -6.59 -3.92
C SER A 180 -1.43 -6.21 -4.95
N SER A 181 -1.38 -6.90 -6.08
CA SER A 181 -0.46 -6.65 -7.18
C SER A 181 -0.96 -7.33 -8.44
N ILE A 182 -0.53 -6.83 -9.60
CA ILE A 182 -0.60 -7.61 -10.84
C ILE A 182 0.03 -9.00 -10.69
N GLN A 183 1.01 -9.17 -9.79
CA GLN A 183 1.61 -10.48 -9.48
C GLN A 183 0.61 -11.49 -8.92
N GLY A 184 -0.48 -11.03 -8.28
CA GLY A 184 -1.53 -11.91 -7.75
C GLY A 184 -2.40 -12.57 -8.83
N VAL A 185 -2.34 -12.09 -10.07
CA VAL A 185 -3.07 -12.62 -11.24
C VAL A 185 -2.15 -13.03 -12.39
N LYS A 186 -1.00 -12.37 -12.52
CA LYS A 186 0.02 -12.63 -13.53
C LYS A 186 1.39 -12.79 -12.84
N PRO A 187 1.63 -13.94 -12.20
CA PRO A 187 2.86 -14.17 -11.43
C PRO A 187 4.09 -14.22 -12.34
N SER A 188 5.19 -13.65 -11.87
CA SER A 188 6.52 -13.74 -12.50
C SER A 188 7.33 -14.85 -11.83
N ALA A 189 8.12 -15.59 -12.63
CA ALA A 189 8.87 -16.75 -12.16
C ALA A 189 9.86 -16.43 -11.02
N HIS A 190 10.36 -15.19 -10.94
CA HIS A 190 11.33 -14.75 -9.93
C HIS A 190 10.71 -14.19 -8.63
N LEU A 191 9.39 -14.26 -8.48
CA LEU A 191 8.65 -13.68 -7.33
C LEU A 191 7.62 -14.67 -6.76
N VAL A 192 8.00 -15.94 -6.62
CA VAL A 192 7.08 -17.05 -6.29
C VAL A 192 6.32 -16.81 -4.98
N ASP A 193 7.02 -16.59 -3.87
CA ASP A 193 6.42 -16.37 -2.55
C ASP A 193 5.58 -15.09 -2.51
N TYR A 194 6.10 -13.99 -3.04
CA TYR A 194 5.38 -12.71 -3.14
C TYR A 194 4.08 -12.87 -3.94
N ALA A 195 4.14 -13.44 -5.14
CA ALA A 195 2.97 -13.61 -6.00
C ALA A 195 1.89 -14.48 -5.32
N MET A 196 2.28 -15.56 -4.64
CA MET A 196 1.36 -16.37 -3.82
C MET A 196 0.62 -15.50 -2.79
N THR A 197 1.34 -14.66 -2.03
CA THR A 197 0.70 -13.79 -1.03
C THR A 197 -0.26 -12.78 -1.64
N LYS A 198 0.07 -12.22 -2.81
CA LYS A 198 -0.81 -11.28 -3.53
C LYS A 198 -2.06 -11.95 -4.10
N SER A 199 -1.97 -13.22 -4.49
CA SER A 199 -3.17 -14.03 -4.81
C SER A 199 -4.01 -14.34 -3.55
N CYS A 200 -3.38 -14.59 -2.40
CA CYS A 200 -4.11 -14.78 -1.13
C CYS A 200 -4.95 -13.54 -0.78
N GLU A 201 -4.41 -12.33 -0.90
CA GLU A 201 -5.13 -11.08 -0.63
C GLU A 201 -6.36 -10.92 -1.55
N ILE A 202 -6.25 -11.28 -2.84
CA ILE A 202 -7.39 -11.26 -3.78
C ILE A 202 -8.48 -12.24 -3.35
N SER A 203 -8.09 -13.45 -2.95
CA SER A 203 -9.04 -14.46 -2.45
C SER A 203 -9.69 -14.00 -1.14
N LEU A 204 -8.91 -13.37 -0.26
CA LEU A 204 -9.34 -12.87 1.04
C LEU A 204 -10.46 -11.83 0.90
N ILE A 205 -10.30 -10.83 0.03
CA ILE A 205 -11.35 -9.80 -0.14
C ILE A 205 -12.66 -10.40 -0.66
N LYS A 206 -12.59 -11.39 -1.57
CA LYS A 206 -13.77 -12.05 -2.15
C LYS A 206 -14.49 -12.90 -1.09
N SER A 207 -13.73 -13.50 -0.19
CA SER A 207 -14.25 -14.36 0.88
C SER A 207 -14.84 -13.55 2.04
N LEU A 208 -14.29 -12.37 2.33
CA LEU A 208 -14.75 -11.50 3.42
C LEU A 208 -15.89 -10.56 3.01
N ALA A 209 -15.99 -10.16 1.73
CA ALA A 209 -17.05 -9.25 1.30
C ALA A 209 -18.48 -9.73 1.66
N PRO A 210 -18.86 -11.00 1.47
CA PRO A 210 -20.17 -11.50 1.91
C PRO A 210 -20.36 -11.48 3.43
N GLN A 211 -19.29 -11.70 4.20
CA GLN A 211 -19.34 -11.69 5.68
C GLN A 211 -19.51 -10.27 6.24
N LEU A 212 -18.94 -9.27 5.56
CA LEU A 212 -18.91 -7.88 6.00
C LEU A 212 -20.07 -7.05 5.44
N GLY A 213 -20.67 -7.46 4.31
CA GLY A 213 -21.75 -6.72 3.66
C GLY A 213 -22.98 -6.49 4.56
N GLY A 214 -23.39 -7.51 5.34
CA GLY A 214 -24.48 -7.38 6.31
C GLY A 214 -24.19 -6.43 7.48
N LYS A 215 -22.93 -6.03 7.66
CA LYS A 215 -22.49 -5.03 8.67
C LYS A 215 -22.29 -3.64 8.05
N GLY A 216 -22.57 -3.47 6.77
CA GLY A 216 -22.32 -2.21 6.06
C GLY A 216 -20.84 -1.86 5.87
N ILE A 217 -19.93 -2.84 6.01
CA ILE A 217 -18.48 -2.66 5.85
C ILE A 217 -18.06 -3.16 4.46
N ARG A 218 -17.32 -2.33 3.73
CA ARG A 218 -16.79 -2.69 2.40
C ARG A 218 -15.36 -3.19 2.50
N ILE A 219 -14.99 -4.15 1.66
CA ILE A 219 -13.61 -4.63 1.54
C ILE A 219 -13.24 -4.77 0.07
N ASN A 220 -12.14 -4.14 -0.36
CA ASN A 220 -11.67 -4.16 -1.74
C ASN A 220 -10.14 -4.26 -1.79
N ALA A 221 -9.58 -4.46 -2.98
CA ALA A 221 -8.15 -4.41 -3.21
C ALA A 221 -7.78 -3.49 -4.38
N VAL A 222 -6.62 -2.87 -4.28
CA VAL A 222 -5.92 -2.24 -5.40
C VAL A 222 -4.84 -3.20 -5.87
N ALA A 223 -4.69 -3.41 -7.17
CA ALA A 223 -3.66 -4.23 -7.79
C ALA A 223 -2.75 -3.35 -8.66
N PRO A 224 -1.65 -2.82 -8.08
CA PRO A 224 -0.67 -2.05 -8.82
C PRO A 224 0.08 -2.89 -9.85
N GLY A 225 0.47 -2.25 -10.95
CA GLY A 225 1.52 -2.74 -11.85
C GLY A 225 2.92 -2.34 -11.35
N PRO A 226 3.87 -2.03 -12.26
CA PRO A 226 5.19 -1.56 -11.86
C PRO A 226 5.13 -0.10 -11.42
N ILE A 227 5.18 0.13 -10.10
CA ILE A 227 5.19 1.45 -9.48
C ILE A 227 6.57 1.72 -8.89
N TRP A 228 7.10 2.93 -9.12
CA TRP A 228 8.41 3.34 -8.63
C TRP A 228 8.36 3.59 -7.11
N THR A 229 8.91 2.65 -6.33
CA THR A 229 8.92 2.67 -4.86
C THR A 229 10.20 2.04 -4.30
N PRO A 230 10.55 2.29 -3.00
CA PRO A 230 11.71 1.67 -2.36
C PRO A 230 11.71 0.13 -2.46
N LEU A 231 10.53 -0.48 -2.38
CA LEU A 231 10.33 -1.93 -2.44
C LEU A 231 11.03 -2.58 -3.65
N GLN A 232 11.07 -1.88 -4.79
CA GLN A 232 11.66 -2.44 -6.01
C GLN A 232 13.19 -2.48 -5.95
N ILE A 233 13.83 -1.48 -5.35
CA ILE A 233 15.29 -1.34 -5.28
C ILE A 233 15.91 -1.99 -4.03
N CYS A 234 15.09 -2.40 -3.06
CA CYS A 234 15.53 -3.02 -1.81
C CYS A 234 15.38 -4.57 -1.79
N GLY A 235 15.37 -5.18 -2.99
CA GLY A 235 15.26 -6.63 -3.17
C GLY A 235 14.01 -7.07 -3.93
N GLY A 236 13.06 -6.18 -4.23
CA GLY A 236 11.88 -6.53 -5.02
C GLY A 236 12.19 -6.86 -6.49
N GLN A 237 13.21 -6.23 -7.08
CA GLN A 237 13.70 -6.54 -8.42
C GLN A 237 15.22 -6.78 -8.43
N PRO A 238 15.70 -7.64 -9.33
CA PRO A 238 17.11 -7.67 -9.73
C PRO A 238 17.55 -6.28 -10.19
N GLN A 239 18.76 -5.86 -9.80
CA GLN A 239 19.27 -4.53 -10.17
C GLN A 239 19.40 -4.35 -11.70
N ASP A 240 19.62 -5.43 -12.44
CA ASP A 240 19.65 -5.41 -13.90
C ASP A 240 18.30 -5.05 -14.54
N ASN A 241 17.18 -5.27 -13.82
CA ASN A 241 15.84 -4.94 -14.29
C ASN A 241 15.42 -3.50 -13.96
N ILE A 242 16.13 -2.81 -13.05
CA ILE A 242 15.77 -1.45 -12.59
C ILE A 242 15.79 -0.44 -13.75
N PRO A 243 16.80 -0.39 -14.64
CA PRO A 243 16.86 0.63 -15.68
C PRO A 243 15.67 0.66 -16.63
N GLU A 244 15.02 -0.48 -16.88
CA GLU A 244 13.88 -0.59 -17.79
C GLU A 244 12.57 -0.85 -17.05
N PHE A 245 12.56 -0.61 -15.74
CA PHE A 245 11.42 -0.88 -14.88
C PHE A 245 10.14 -0.18 -15.38
N GLY A 246 9.11 -0.97 -15.66
CA GLY A 246 7.82 -0.52 -16.18
C GLY A 246 7.77 -0.14 -17.66
N GLN A 247 8.90 -0.12 -18.37
CA GLN A 247 8.93 0.23 -19.81
C GLN A 247 8.27 -0.85 -20.69
N ASN A 248 8.04 -2.04 -20.16
CA ASN A 248 7.33 -3.13 -20.82
C ASN A 248 5.79 -3.04 -20.73
N GLN A 249 5.25 -2.04 -20.02
CA GLN A 249 3.81 -1.79 -19.98
C GLN A 249 3.33 -1.03 -21.22
N PRO A 250 2.04 -1.10 -21.60
CA PRO A 250 1.51 -0.33 -22.73
C PRO A 250 1.75 1.18 -22.65
N LEU A 251 1.78 1.77 -21.45
CA LEU A 251 2.14 3.18 -21.26
C LEU A 251 3.65 3.48 -21.31
N MET A 252 4.48 2.45 -21.47
CA MET A 252 5.94 2.51 -21.67
C MET A 252 6.71 3.21 -20.53
N ARG A 253 6.18 3.17 -19.30
CA ARG A 253 6.84 3.70 -18.10
C ARG A 253 6.32 3.00 -16.84
N ALA A 254 7.11 3.07 -15.77
CA ALA A 254 6.60 2.82 -14.43
C ALA A 254 5.55 3.88 -14.03
N GLY A 255 4.59 3.48 -13.20
CA GLY A 255 3.71 4.40 -12.49
C GLY A 255 4.46 5.09 -11.35
N GLN A 256 3.99 6.28 -10.97
CA GLN A 256 4.37 6.94 -9.72
C GLN A 256 3.31 6.68 -8.65
N PRO A 257 3.67 6.64 -7.36
CA PRO A 257 2.71 6.38 -6.28
C PRO A 257 1.48 7.29 -6.28
N VAL A 258 1.64 8.58 -6.60
CA VAL A 258 0.54 9.55 -6.69
C VAL A 258 -0.60 9.09 -7.62
N GLU A 259 -0.29 8.31 -8.66
CA GLU A 259 -1.27 7.85 -9.64
C GLU A 259 -2.24 6.81 -9.09
N LEU A 260 -1.94 6.24 -7.92
CA LEU A 260 -2.82 5.29 -7.23
C LEU A 260 -3.74 5.99 -6.22
N ALA A 261 -3.36 7.16 -5.73
CA ALA A 261 -4.02 7.84 -4.62
C ALA A 261 -5.54 8.02 -4.84
N SER A 262 -5.95 8.38 -6.06
CA SER A 262 -7.36 8.58 -6.41
C SER A 262 -8.20 7.31 -6.30
N VAL A 263 -7.61 6.13 -6.56
CA VAL A 263 -8.31 4.85 -6.42
C VAL A 263 -8.51 4.52 -4.94
N TYR A 264 -7.50 4.74 -4.10
CA TYR A 264 -7.65 4.58 -2.64
C TYR A 264 -8.72 5.53 -2.10
N VAL A 265 -8.74 6.80 -2.52
CA VAL A 265 -9.76 7.77 -2.11
C VAL A 265 -11.16 7.33 -2.53
N LEU A 266 -11.34 6.91 -3.79
CA LEU A 266 -12.62 6.37 -4.27
C LEU A 266 -13.07 5.22 -3.36
N LEU A 267 -12.22 4.21 -3.18
CA LEU A 267 -12.56 3.02 -2.42
C LEU A 267 -12.84 3.31 -0.94
N ALA A 268 -12.20 4.33 -0.35
CA ALA A 268 -12.46 4.74 1.03
C ALA A 268 -13.72 5.59 1.20
N SER A 269 -14.10 6.35 0.17
CA SER A 269 -15.22 7.29 0.22
C SER A 269 -16.59 6.62 0.15
N ASP A 270 -17.62 7.37 0.51
CA ASP A 270 -19.02 6.93 0.40
C ASP A 270 -19.49 6.86 -1.08
N GLU A 271 -18.73 7.42 -2.04
CA GLU A 271 -18.99 7.29 -3.49
C GLU A 271 -18.86 5.83 -3.97
N ALA A 272 -18.10 5.01 -3.24
CA ALA A 272 -17.91 3.59 -3.51
C ALA A 272 -18.96 2.68 -2.80
N SER A 273 -20.14 3.21 -2.49
CA SER A 273 -21.18 2.52 -1.70
C SER A 273 -21.61 1.16 -2.27
N TYR A 274 -21.50 0.94 -3.58
CA TYR A 274 -21.81 -0.34 -4.24
C TYR A 274 -20.57 -1.12 -4.71
N ILE A 275 -19.39 -0.79 -4.18
CA ILE A 275 -18.11 -1.42 -4.52
C ILE A 275 -17.61 -2.20 -3.30
N THR A 276 -17.72 -3.53 -3.35
CA THR A 276 -17.14 -4.46 -2.37
C THR A 276 -16.75 -5.78 -3.04
N GLY A 277 -15.71 -6.44 -2.53
CA GLY A 277 -15.15 -7.67 -3.08
C GLY A 277 -14.42 -7.50 -4.42
N GLN A 278 -14.07 -6.26 -4.80
CA GLN A 278 -13.51 -5.92 -6.11
C GLN A 278 -12.00 -5.69 -6.06
N VAL A 279 -11.33 -5.97 -7.19
CA VAL A 279 -9.90 -5.71 -7.41
C VAL A 279 -9.76 -4.62 -8.48
N TYR A 280 -9.14 -3.50 -8.15
CA TYR A 280 -8.93 -2.37 -9.06
C TYR A 280 -7.48 -2.31 -9.55
N GLY A 281 -7.28 -2.49 -10.85
CA GLY A 281 -5.95 -2.46 -11.47
C GLY A 281 -5.46 -1.04 -11.75
N VAL A 282 -4.22 -0.74 -11.35
CA VAL A 282 -3.49 0.48 -11.75
C VAL A 282 -2.15 0.06 -12.33
N THR A 283 -2.16 -0.35 -13.60
CA THR A 283 -1.09 -1.18 -14.18
C THR A 283 -0.37 -0.59 -15.38
N GLY A 284 -0.73 0.61 -15.82
CA GLY A 284 -0.20 1.17 -17.06
C GLY A 284 -0.63 0.40 -18.32
N GLY A 285 -1.74 -0.36 -18.22
CA GLY A 285 -2.40 -1.01 -19.35
C GLY A 285 -2.32 -2.55 -19.35
N ALA A 286 -1.59 -3.17 -18.44
CA ALA A 286 -1.61 -4.63 -18.34
C ALA A 286 -2.93 -5.15 -17.71
N PRO A 287 -3.52 -6.22 -18.27
CA PRO A 287 -4.77 -6.78 -17.76
C PRO A 287 -4.59 -7.40 -16.38
N ILE A 288 -5.68 -7.41 -15.60
CA ILE A 288 -5.76 -8.02 -14.27
C ILE A 288 -6.87 -9.08 -14.16
N ASN A 289 -7.40 -9.51 -15.30
CA ASN A 289 -8.54 -10.41 -15.45
C ASN A 289 -8.17 -11.69 -16.22
#